data_AF-A0AA97EJS8-F1
#
_entry.id   AF-A0AA97EJS8-F1
#
_cell.length_a   1.000
_cell.length_b   1.000
_cell.length_c   1.000
_cell.angle_alpha   90.00
_cell.angle_beta   90.00
_cell.angle_gamma   90.00
#
_symmetry.space_group_name_H-M   'P 1'
#
loop_
_entity.id
_entity.type
_entity.pdbx_description
1 polymer ?
#
loop_
_entity_poly.entity_id
_entity_poly.type
_entity_poly.pdbx_seq_one_letter_code
_entity_poly.pdbx_strand_id
1 'polypeptide(L)'
;MSATQTTSLALPSLELAILGQLLAVGGTCDALAALPIKGKYSMRQRERACQSLRDRGWLTYDHDIAQFGLTLTGKTLLKLDLSVWPVTPDELLMLRSCQGGRIGPSQIHRRVPMGDRQQLLEQLAQQGLIVVYGRAIVHLHLTPEGNHYLKSE
;
A
#
# COMPACT_ATOMS: atom_id res chain seq x y z
N MET A 1 42.47 -12.11 13.03
CA MET A 1 41.73 -12.27 14.30
C MET A 1 40.78 -11.10 14.42
N SER A 2 39.56 -11.43 14.79
CA SER A 2 38.32 -10.67 14.64
C SER A 2 38.21 -9.45 15.56
N ALA A 3 37.44 -8.45 15.10
CA ALA A 3 36.44 -7.77 15.93
C ALA A 3 35.49 -7.00 14.99
N THR A 4 34.49 -7.70 14.47
CA THR A 4 33.30 -7.08 13.87
C THR A 4 32.64 -6.25 14.97
N GLN A 5 32.68 -4.93 14.85
CA GLN A 5 31.93 -4.05 15.73
C GLN A 5 30.45 -4.28 15.47
N THR A 6 29.79 -4.96 16.40
CA THR A 6 28.34 -5.02 16.47
C THR A 6 27.86 -3.64 16.90
N THR A 7 27.64 -2.76 15.93
CA THR A 7 26.98 -1.47 16.14
C THR A 7 25.55 -1.77 16.61
N SER A 8 25.31 -1.65 17.91
CA SER A 8 23.96 -1.55 18.46
C SER A 8 23.39 -0.20 17.99
N LEU A 9 22.77 -0.20 16.81
CA LEU A 9 22.10 0.95 16.24
C LEU A 9 20.71 1.05 16.87
N ALA A 10 20.63 1.78 17.98
CA ALA A 10 19.37 2.17 18.59
C ALA A 10 18.39 2.68 17.51
N LEU A 11 17.19 2.12 17.50
CA LEU A 11 16.16 2.48 16.55
C LEU A 11 15.74 3.95 16.67
N PRO A 12 15.50 4.66 15.56
CA PRO A 12 14.83 5.96 15.58
C PRO A 12 13.50 5.90 16.33
N SER A 13 13.13 6.99 17.02
CA SER A 13 11.91 7.05 17.85
C SER A 13 10.62 6.70 17.11
N LEU A 14 10.54 7.02 15.80
CA LEU A 14 9.39 6.66 14.96
C LEU A 14 9.34 5.16 14.63
N GLU A 15 10.49 4.55 14.37
CA GLU A 15 10.58 3.11 14.05
C GLU A 15 10.18 2.26 15.26
N LEU A 16 10.66 2.61 16.47
CA LEU A 16 10.19 2.02 17.73
C LEU A 16 8.70 2.24 17.95
N ALA A 17 8.20 3.45 17.68
CA ALA A 17 6.77 3.73 17.84
C ALA A 17 5.91 2.87 16.91
N ILE A 18 6.33 2.65 15.66
CA ILE A 18 5.62 1.77 14.70
C ILE A 18 5.62 0.34 15.20
N LEU A 19 6.79 -0.22 15.54
CA LEU A 19 6.92 -1.60 16.01
C LEU A 19 6.13 -1.83 17.30
N GLY A 20 6.24 -0.92 18.27
CA GLY A 20 5.53 -1.00 19.54
C GLY A 20 4.01 -0.91 19.38
N GLN A 21 3.50 -0.03 18.52
CA GLN A 21 2.07 0.03 18.23
C GLN A 21 1.58 -1.20 17.47
N LEU A 22 2.36 -1.71 16.52
CA LEU A 22 2.04 -2.93 15.79
C LEU A 22 1.96 -4.13 16.74
N LEU A 23 2.90 -4.26 17.68
CA LEU A 23 2.86 -5.28 18.73
C LEU A 23 1.63 -5.11 19.63
N ALA A 24 1.31 -3.89 20.04
CA ALA A 24 0.16 -3.59 20.92
C ALA A 24 -1.19 -3.97 20.29
N VAL A 25 -1.31 -3.92 18.97
CA VAL A 25 -2.53 -4.36 18.24
C VAL A 25 -2.50 -5.85 17.86
N GLY A 26 -1.56 -6.63 18.38
CA GLY A 26 -1.48 -8.08 18.16
C GLY A 26 -0.51 -8.51 17.06
N GLY A 27 0.37 -7.61 16.61
CA GLY A 27 1.42 -7.90 15.62
C GLY A 27 0.96 -7.75 14.16
N THR A 28 -0.29 -7.39 13.91
CA THR A 28 -0.84 -7.21 12.56
C THR A 28 -1.70 -5.96 12.47
N CYS A 29 -1.66 -5.25 11.34
CA CYS A 29 -2.52 -4.09 11.10
C CYS A 29 -2.86 -3.93 9.61
N ASP A 30 -4.13 -3.68 9.30
CA ASP A 30 -4.60 -3.61 7.92
C ASP A 30 -3.99 -2.45 7.12
N ALA A 31 -3.71 -1.32 7.76
CA ALA A 31 -3.19 -0.13 7.07
C ALA A 31 -2.28 0.71 7.97
N LEU A 32 -1.20 1.25 7.39
CA LEU A 32 -0.27 2.12 8.13
C LEU A 32 -0.96 3.39 8.65
N ALA A 33 -1.96 3.89 7.91
CA ALA A 33 -2.75 5.04 8.32
C ALA A 33 -3.62 4.75 9.57
N ALA A 34 -3.96 3.49 9.83
CA ALA A 34 -4.77 3.08 10.98
C ALA A 34 -3.93 2.88 12.25
N LEU A 35 -2.60 2.79 12.15
CA LEU A 35 -1.74 2.64 13.33
C LEU A 35 -1.77 3.91 14.21
N PRO A 36 -2.10 3.78 15.50
CA PRO A 36 -2.22 4.92 16.42
C PRO A 36 -0.85 5.40 16.92
N ILE A 37 -0.03 5.92 15.99
CA ILE A 37 1.30 6.46 16.28
C ILE A 37 1.15 7.85 16.90
N LYS A 38 1.58 7.99 18.16
CA LYS A 38 1.61 9.27 18.87
C LYS A 38 2.73 10.16 18.31
N GLY A 39 2.40 11.38 17.89
CA GLY A 39 3.36 12.38 17.41
C GLY A 39 3.01 12.96 16.05
N LYS A 40 3.61 14.12 15.72
CA LYS A 40 3.41 14.83 14.45
C LYS A 40 4.31 14.27 13.35
N TYR A 41 4.13 12.99 13.01
CA TYR A 41 4.83 12.36 11.89
C TYR A 41 3.93 12.32 10.65
N SER A 42 4.44 12.88 9.55
CA SER A 42 3.79 12.78 8.24
C SER A 42 3.73 11.34 7.73
N MET A 43 2.77 11.03 6.86
CA MET A 43 2.69 9.69 6.23
C MET A 43 3.97 9.31 5.51
N ARG A 44 4.61 10.25 4.82
CA ARG A 44 5.89 10.00 4.13
C ARG A 44 7.02 9.61 5.11
N GLN A 45 7.04 10.17 6.32
CA GLN A 45 8.00 9.76 7.35
C GLN A 45 7.69 8.36 7.86
N ARG A 46 6.40 8.05 8.08
CA ARG A 46 5.95 6.71 8.51
C ARG A 46 6.30 5.65 7.46
N GLU A 47 6.06 5.92 6.18
CA GLU A 47 6.41 5.02 5.07
C GLU A 47 7.92 4.74 5.01
N ARG A 48 8.76 5.77 5.14
CA ARG A 48 10.22 5.61 5.21
C ARG A 48 10.65 4.76 6.39
N ALA A 49 10.03 4.96 7.55
CA ALA A 49 10.29 4.15 8.73
C ALA A 49 9.87 2.69 8.51
N CYS A 50 8.70 2.42 7.92
CA CYS A 50 8.29 1.07 7.53
C CYS A 50 9.28 0.43 6.54
N GLN A 51 9.79 1.17 5.57
CA GLN A 51 10.82 0.68 4.65
C GLN A 51 12.09 0.27 5.40
N SER A 52 12.62 1.14 6.26
CA SER A 52 13.80 0.84 7.11
C SER A 52 13.57 -0.41 7.97
N LEU A 53 12.41 -0.53 8.60
CA LEU A 53 12.05 -1.69 9.43
C LEU A 53 11.95 -2.99 8.61
N ARG A 54 11.43 -2.92 7.39
CA ARG A 54 11.38 -4.05 6.46
C ARG A 54 12.77 -4.45 5.97
N ASP A 55 13.63 -3.49 5.65
CA ASP A 55 15.00 -3.74 5.20
C ASP A 55 15.84 -4.43 6.31
N ARG A 56 15.49 -4.18 7.58
CA ARG A 56 16.03 -4.87 8.76
C ARG A 56 15.37 -6.21 9.06
N GLY A 57 14.33 -6.59 8.31
CA GLY A 57 13.58 -7.82 8.49
C GLY A 57 12.68 -7.84 9.73
N TRP A 58 12.28 -6.69 10.27
CA TRP A 58 11.48 -6.62 11.50
C TRP A 58 9.98 -6.56 11.27
N LEU A 59 9.55 -6.11 10.09
CA LEU A 59 8.16 -6.20 9.66
C LEU A 59 8.07 -6.48 8.16
N THR A 60 6.94 -6.99 7.72
CA THR A 60 6.56 -7.10 6.31
C THR A 60 5.27 -6.33 6.06
N TYR A 61 5.01 -5.98 4.80
CA TYR A 61 3.79 -5.32 4.38
C TYR A 61 3.59 -5.43 2.88
N ASP A 62 2.34 -5.24 2.48
CA ASP A 62 1.90 -5.14 1.10
C ASP A 62 1.62 -3.69 0.69
N HIS A 63 1.33 -3.49 -0.58
CA HIS A 63 0.92 -2.20 -1.11
C HIS A 63 -0.37 -2.31 -1.92
N ASP A 64 -1.29 -1.43 -1.59
CA ASP A 64 -2.54 -1.25 -2.33
C ASP A 64 -2.47 0.00 -3.19
N ILE A 65 -3.13 -0.01 -4.35
CA ILE A 65 -3.31 1.20 -5.16
C ILE A 65 -4.24 2.14 -4.39
N ALA A 66 -3.73 3.33 -4.06
CA ALA A 66 -4.46 4.35 -3.30
C ALA A 66 -4.98 5.47 -4.20
N GLN A 67 -4.26 5.78 -5.28
CA GLN A 67 -4.65 6.81 -6.24
C GLN A 67 -4.25 6.41 -7.66
N PHE A 68 -5.20 6.55 -8.59
CA PHE A 68 -5.04 6.18 -9.99
C PHE A 68 -5.86 7.07 -10.91
N GLY A 69 -5.66 6.97 -12.21
CA GLY A 69 -6.47 7.63 -13.22
C GLY A 69 -6.20 7.07 -14.62
N LEU A 70 -6.96 7.52 -15.62
CA LEU A 70 -6.81 7.00 -16.98
C LEU A 70 -5.51 7.44 -17.64
N THR A 71 -4.90 6.51 -18.37
CA THR A 71 -3.90 6.84 -19.40
C THR A 71 -4.59 7.42 -20.65
N LEU A 72 -3.80 7.87 -21.63
CA LEU A 72 -4.36 8.20 -22.94
C LEU A 72 -5.03 6.99 -23.59
N THR A 73 -4.42 5.80 -23.49
CA THR A 73 -4.96 4.54 -23.98
C THR A 73 -6.32 4.22 -23.34
N GLY A 74 -6.42 4.31 -22.01
CA GLY A 74 -7.68 4.10 -21.31
C GLY A 74 -8.78 5.10 -21.71
N LYS A 75 -8.42 6.37 -21.93
CA LYS A 75 -9.36 7.38 -22.44
C LYS A 75 -9.84 7.07 -23.86
N THR A 76 -8.94 6.62 -24.73
CA THR A 76 -9.29 6.26 -26.11
C THR A 76 -10.19 5.04 -26.12
N LEU A 77 -9.89 4.01 -25.32
CA LEU A 77 -10.71 2.81 -25.20
C LEU A 77 -12.17 3.16 -24.86
N LEU A 78 -12.41 4.06 -23.91
CA LEU A 78 -13.76 4.51 -23.54
C LEU A 78 -14.54 5.23 -24.65
N LYS A 79 -13.89 5.65 -25.74
CA LYS A 79 -14.52 6.30 -26.90
C LYS A 79 -14.80 5.34 -28.05
N LEU A 80 -14.23 4.14 -28.01
CA LEU A 80 -14.42 3.12 -29.04
C LEU A 80 -15.67 2.29 -28.76
N ASP A 81 -16.14 1.56 -29.78
CA ASP A 81 -17.10 0.49 -29.55
C ASP A 81 -16.40 -0.65 -28.80
N LEU A 82 -16.87 -0.91 -27.58
CA LEU A 82 -16.27 -1.84 -26.63
C LEU A 82 -16.74 -3.27 -26.83
N SER A 83 -17.61 -3.53 -27.82
CA SER A 83 -18.08 -4.87 -28.16
C SER A 83 -16.95 -5.84 -28.56
N VAL A 84 -15.77 -5.31 -28.91
CA VAL A 84 -14.62 -6.08 -29.42
C VAL A 84 -13.42 -6.12 -28.46
N TRP A 85 -13.47 -5.39 -27.34
CA TRP A 85 -12.31 -5.28 -26.43
C TRP A 85 -12.41 -6.28 -25.26
N PRO A 86 -11.30 -6.94 -24.87
CA PRO A 86 -11.28 -7.89 -23.76
C PRO A 86 -11.28 -7.15 -22.40
N VAL A 87 -12.34 -6.39 -22.13
CA VAL A 87 -12.54 -5.66 -20.89
C VAL A 87 -13.86 -6.11 -20.29
N THR A 88 -13.82 -6.55 -19.05
CA THR A 88 -15.00 -7.00 -18.31
C THR A 88 -15.93 -5.80 -18.00
N PRO A 89 -17.22 -6.05 -17.70
CA PRO A 89 -18.13 -5.00 -17.29
C PRO A 89 -17.64 -4.21 -16.05
N ASP A 90 -16.99 -4.88 -15.10
CA ASP A 90 -16.49 -4.24 -13.88
C ASP A 90 -15.26 -3.37 -14.14
N GLU A 91 -14.30 -3.85 -14.94
CA GLU A 91 -13.18 -3.05 -15.41
C GLU A 91 -13.65 -1.81 -16.17
N LEU A 92 -14.67 -1.95 -17.01
CA LEU A 92 -15.25 -0.83 -17.74
C LEU A 92 -15.87 0.21 -16.78
N LEU A 93 -16.57 -0.24 -15.73
CA LEU A 93 -17.11 0.65 -14.70
C LEU A 93 -16.00 1.38 -13.93
N MET A 94 -14.87 0.73 -13.65
CA MET A 94 -13.70 1.36 -13.04
C MET A 94 -13.11 2.45 -13.94
N LEU A 95 -12.89 2.14 -15.22
CA LEU A 95 -12.36 3.10 -16.19
C LEU A 95 -13.28 4.31 -16.33
N ARG A 96 -14.60 4.10 -16.40
CA ARG A 96 -15.59 5.19 -16.43
C ARG A 96 -15.56 6.06 -15.17
N SER A 97 -15.34 5.47 -14.00
CA SER A 97 -15.22 6.21 -12.74
C SER A 97 -14.06 7.23 -12.75
N CYS A 98 -13.05 7.00 -13.58
CA CYS A 98 -11.88 7.88 -13.73
C CYS A 98 -12.07 9.05 -14.72
N GLN A 99 -13.22 9.18 -15.38
CA GLN A 99 -13.43 10.24 -16.39
C GLN A 99 -13.32 11.65 -15.80
N GLY A 100 -13.64 11.82 -14.51
CA GLY A 100 -13.53 13.08 -13.78
C GLY A 100 -12.12 13.44 -13.30
N GLY A 101 -11.12 12.58 -13.51
CA GLY A 101 -9.74 12.82 -13.10
C GLY A 101 -9.16 11.68 -12.25
N ARG A 102 -8.23 12.03 -11.36
CA ARG A 102 -7.59 11.06 -10.46
C ARG A 102 -8.52 10.72 -9.30
N ILE A 103 -8.64 9.44 -8.99
CA ILE A 103 -9.52 8.95 -7.93
C ILE A 103 -8.81 7.87 -7.10
N GLY A 104 -9.40 7.54 -5.95
CA GLY A 104 -9.02 6.37 -5.15
C GLY A 104 -10.08 5.26 -5.17
N PRO A 105 -9.77 4.06 -4.63
CA PRO A 105 -10.66 2.90 -4.70
C PRO A 105 -12.05 3.12 -4.10
N SER A 106 -12.19 4.00 -3.09
CA SER A 106 -13.48 4.35 -2.47
C SER A 106 -14.43 5.12 -3.40
N GLN A 107 -13.90 5.75 -4.44
CA GLN A 107 -14.65 6.55 -5.42
C GLN A 107 -15.08 5.72 -6.65
N ILE A 108 -14.68 4.44 -6.72
CA ILE A 108 -15.12 3.53 -7.78
C ILE A 108 -16.62 3.27 -7.65
N HIS A 109 -17.29 3.17 -8.80
CA HIS A 109 -18.71 2.84 -8.88
C HIS A 109 -19.09 1.66 -7.98
N ARG A 110 -20.11 1.85 -7.12
CA ARG A 110 -20.53 0.90 -6.07
C ARG A 110 -20.90 -0.52 -6.54
N ARG A 111 -21.18 -0.70 -7.83
CA ARG A 111 -21.48 -2.03 -8.42
C ARG A 111 -20.24 -2.93 -8.49
N VAL A 112 -19.04 -2.35 -8.54
CA VAL A 112 -17.82 -3.14 -8.50
C VAL A 112 -17.57 -3.56 -7.05
N PRO A 113 -17.58 -4.88 -6.74
CA PRO A 113 -17.40 -5.38 -5.39
C PRO A 113 -16.09 -4.90 -4.77
N MET A 114 -16.10 -4.56 -3.47
CA MET A 114 -14.90 -3.99 -2.82
C MET A 114 -13.73 -4.97 -2.79
N GLY A 115 -13.98 -6.27 -2.59
CA GLY A 115 -12.94 -7.30 -2.53
C GLY A 115 -12.15 -7.45 -3.82
N ASP A 116 -12.79 -7.18 -4.97
CA ASP A 116 -12.16 -7.37 -6.28
C ASP A 116 -11.41 -6.13 -6.75
N ARG A 117 -11.54 -4.99 -6.05
CA ARG A 117 -11.07 -3.70 -6.57
C ARG A 117 -9.57 -3.66 -6.78
N GLN A 118 -8.77 -4.14 -5.83
CA GLN A 118 -7.31 -4.07 -5.97
C GLN A 118 -6.81 -4.95 -7.11
N GLN A 119 -7.32 -6.19 -7.20
CA GLN A 119 -6.94 -7.10 -8.27
C GLN A 119 -7.26 -6.50 -9.65
N LEU A 120 -8.47 -5.95 -9.82
CA LEU A 120 -8.87 -5.33 -11.09
C LEU A 120 -8.01 -4.08 -11.41
N LEU A 121 -7.67 -3.27 -10.40
CA LEU A 121 -6.80 -2.12 -10.60
C LEU A 121 -5.39 -2.52 -11.04
N GLU A 122 -4.81 -3.57 -10.45
CA GLU A 122 -3.50 -4.08 -10.88
C GLU A 122 -3.54 -4.60 -12.32
N GLN A 123 -4.59 -5.33 -12.70
CA GLN A 123 -4.79 -5.80 -14.07
C GLN A 123 -4.89 -4.64 -15.07
N LEU A 124 -5.71 -3.63 -14.76
CA LEU A 124 -5.86 -2.44 -15.59
C LEU A 124 -4.55 -1.63 -15.71
N ALA A 125 -3.75 -1.59 -14.64
CA ALA A 125 -2.44 -0.95 -14.65
C ALA A 125 -1.44 -1.72 -15.50
N GLN A 126 -1.43 -3.06 -15.39
CA GLN A 126 -0.59 -3.95 -16.19
C GLN A 126 -0.92 -3.86 -17.69
N GLN A 127 -2.20 -3.69 -18.03
CA GLN A 127 -2.67 -3.45 -19.40
C GLN A 127 -2.38 -2.02 -19.90
N GLY A 128 -1.89 -1.12 -19.05
CA GLY A 128 -1.61 0.27 -19.40
C GLY A 128 -2.86 1.14 -19.61
N LEU A 129 -4.03 0.71 -19.11
CA LEU A 129 -5.28 1.46 -19.23
C LEU A 129 -5.41 2.53 -18.14
N ILE A 130 -4.80 2.28 -16.98
CA ILE A 130 -4.68 3.26 -15.90
C ILE A 130 -3.21 3.50 -15.55
N VAL A 131 -2.96 4.68 -14.96
CA VAL A 131 -1.70 5.04 -14.33
C VAL A 131 -1.91 5.15 -12.83
N VAL A 132 -1.02 4.55 -12.06
CA VAL A 132 -1.00 4.63 -10.60
C VAL A 132 -0.18 5.84 -10.17
N TYR A 133 -0.78 6.69 -9.33
CA TYR A 133 -0.15 7.89 -8.79
C TYR A 133 0.30 7.71 -7.34
N GLY A 134 -0.30 6.78 -6.61
CA GLY A 134 0.04 6.54 -5.21
C GLY A 134 -0.35 5.13 -4.78
N ARG A 135 0.48 4.56 -3.91
CA ARG A 135 0.24 3.30 -3.22
C ARG A 135 0.24 3.54 -1.71
N ALA A 136 -0.58 2.81 -0.98
CA ALA A 136 -0.62 2.84 0.47
C ALA A 136 -0.04 1.54 1.03
N ILE A 137 0.70 1.64 2.14
CA ILE A 137 1.18 0.48 2.89
C ILE A 137 0.00 -0.15 3.64
N VAL A 138 -0.23 -1.42 3.37
CA VAL A 138 -1.31 -2.24 3.93
C VAL A 138 -0.79 -3.59 4.41
N HIS A 139 -1.62 -4.32 5.16
CA HIS A 139 -1.29 -5.65 5.70
C HIS A 139 0.09 -5.68 6.37
N LEU A 140 0.29 -4.82 7.37
CA LEU A 140 1.53 -4.80 8.13
C LEU A 140 1.56 -6.01 9.06
N HIS A 141 2.67 -6.74 9.05
CA HIS A 141 2.89 -7.88 9.91
C HIS A 141 4.25 -7.77 10.61
N LEU A 142 4.25 -7.97 11.92
CA LEU A 142 5.47 -8.11 12.69
C LEU A 142 6.09 -9.49 12.39
N THR A 143 7.38 -9.50 12.08
CA THR A 143 8.13 -10.74 11.88
C THR A 143 8.51 -11.38 13.22
N PRO A 144 8.86 -12.67 13.24
CA PRO A 144 9.46 -13.30 14.43
C PRO A 144 10.69 -12.53 14.95
N GLU A 145 11.54 -12.03 14.05
CA GLU A 145 12.75 -11.28 14.36
C GLU A 145 12.42 -9.93 15.02
N GLY A 146 11.46 -9.20 14.46
CA GLY A 146 10.98 -7.93 15.03
C GLY A 146 10.33 -8.13 16.40
N ASN A 147 9.58 -9.22 16.59
CA ASN A 147 9.00 -9.58 17.88
C ASN A 147 10.08 -9.95 18.92
N HIS A 148 11.12 -10.65 18.49
CA HIS A 148 12.25 -10.98 19.37
C HIS A 148 12.99 -9.71 19.80
N TYR A 149 13.27 -8.79 18.86
CA TYR A 149 13.90 -7.51 19.15
C TYR A 149 13.15 -6.75 20.26
N LEU A 150 11.83 -6.59 20.12
CA LEU A 150 10.98 -5.86 21.08
C LEU A 150 10.88 -6.50 22.46
N LYS A 151 11.17 -7.80 22.59
CA LYS A 151 11.17 -8.53 23.86
C LYS A 151 12.54 -8.57 24.53
N SER A 152 13.60 -8.29 23.77
CA SER A 152 14.99 -8.30 24.24
C SER A 152 15.51 -6.92 24.66
N GLU A 153 14.83 -5.84 24.25
CA GLU A 153 14.97 -4.49 24.83
C GLU A 153 14.15 -4.34 26.10
#